data_AF-A0A6V8PJG5-F1
#
_entry.id   AF-A0A6V8PJG5-F1
#
_cell.length_a   1.000
_cell.length_b   1.000
_cell.length_c   1.000
_cell.angle_alpha   90.00
_cell.angle_beta   90.00
_cell.angle_gamma   90.00
#
_symmetry.space_group_name_H-M   'P 1'
#
loop_
_entity.id
_entity.type
_entity.pdbx_description
1 polymer ?
#
loop_
_entity_poly.entity_id
_entity_poly.type
_entity_poly.pdbx_seq_one_letter_code
_entity_poly.pdbx_strand_id
1 'polypeptide(L)'
;NMNPLKCDDLDYIHFLIASQKVFTCTEAARCQPEGKAPAHDAFTRLLQRQSPDTEALWQEAKELVDRKQGLLVVDDTTLDKLYARKMELVTYHWSGKHRQVVRGINLQTLLWTDGKALIPCDFRVYAKT
;
A
#
# COMPACT_ATOMS: atom_id res chain seq x y z
N ASN A 1 7.75 29.55 -3.77
CA ASN A 1 8.12 29.00 -2.44
C ASN A 1 7.21 27.83 -2.08
N MET A 2 7.69 26.59 -2.22
CA MET A 2 7.03 25.45 -1.58
C MET A 2 7.38 25.47 -0.08
N ASN A 3 6.37 25.27 0.77
CA ASN A 3 6.58 25.02 2.19
C ASN A 3 7.40 23.71 2.33
N PRO A 4 8.47 23.66 3.14
CA PRO A 4 9.21 22.42 3.37
C PRO A 4 8.29 21.29 3.82
N LEU A 5 8.62 20.06 3.42
CA LEU A 5 7.93 18.86 3.87
C LEU A 5 8.00 18.79 5.40
N LYS A 6 6.85 18.50 6.03
CA LYS A 6 6.73 18.40 7.49
C LYS A 6 6.82 16.95 8.00
N CYS A 7 6.77 15.98 7.10
CA CYS A 7 6.94 14.55 7.33
C CYS A 7 7.50 13.91 6.05
N ASP A 8 8.13 12.76 6.17
CA ASP A 8 8.66 11.96 5.07
C ASP A 8 8.12 10.51 5.05
N ASP A 9 8.64 9.70 4.12
CA ASP A 9 8.20 8.32 3.93
C ASP A 9 8.53 7.44 5.14
N LEU A 10 9.67 7.67 5.79
CA LEU A 10 10.09 6.89 6.96
C LEU A 10 9.18 7.17 8.15
N ASP A 11 8.74 8.41 8.35
CA ASP A 11 7.76 8.75 9.40
C ASP A 11 6.48 7.91 9.24
N TYR A 12 6.00 7.78 7.99
CA TYR A 12 4.76 7.04 7.73
C TYR A 12 4.99 5.52 7.75
N ILE A 13 6.13 5.01 7.26
CA ILE A 13 6.50 3.59 7.35
C ILE A 13 6.60 3.14 8.81
N HIS A 14 7.28 3.91 9.66
CA HIS A 14 7.35 3.61 11.09
C HIS A 14 5.97 3.60 11.74
N PHE A 15 5.10 4.54 11.38
CA PHE A 15 3.71 4.53 11.83
C PHE A 15 2.98 3.26 11.40
N LEU A 16 3.12 2.81 10.15
CA LEU A 16 2.49 1.58 9.66
C LEU A 16 3.01 0.32 10.37
N ILE A 17 4.31 0.26 10.66
CA ILE A 17 4.93 -0.86 11.39
C ILE A 17 4.45 -0.90 12.85
N ALA A 18 4.33 0.26 13.50
CA ALA A 18 3.92 0.35 14.90
C ALA A 18 2.40 0.19 15.11
N SER A 19 1.59 0.57 14.12
CA SER A 19 0.13 0.58 14.23
C SER A 19 -0.46 -0.80 13.99
N GLN A 20 -1.37 -1.22 14.86
CA GLN A 20 -1.97 -2.57 14.78
C GLN A 20 -3.44 -2.56 14.33
N LYS A 21 -4.13 -1.41 14.41
CA LYS A 21 -5.60 -1.35 14.24
C LYS A 21 -6.09 -0.15 13.44
N VAL A 22 -5.51 1.03 13.66
CA VAL A 22 -6.00 2.28 13.09
C VAL A 22 -4.91 2.90 12.24
N PHE A 23 -5.16 2.99 10.93
CA PHE A 23 -4.22 3.48 9.93
C PHE A 23 -4.75 4.76 9.28
N THR A 24 -5.01 5.78 10.09
CA THR A 24 -5.52 7.08 9.61
C THR A 24 -4.44 8.14 9.74
N CYS A 25 -4.46 9.18 8.89
CA CYS A 25 -3.55 10.32 9.02
C CYS A 25 -3.68 11.03 10.38
N THR A 26 -4.87 10.98 11.00
CA THR A 26 -5.10 11.53 12.35
C THR A 26 -4.37 10.71 13.40
N GLU A 27 -4.43 9.38 13.30
CA GLU A 27 -3.67 8.51 14.21
C GLU A 27 -2.17 8.61 13.95
N ALA A 28 -1.75 8.73 12.68
CA ALA A 28 -0.37 8.98 12.31
C ALA A 28 0.19 10.24 12.97
N ALA A 29 -0.58 11.33 13.00
CA ALA A 29 -0.20 12.57 13.68
C ALA A 29 -0.21 12.45 15.20
N ARG A 30 -1.16 11.70 15.77
CA ARG A 30 -1.28 11.49 17.22
C ARG A 30 -0.11 10.70 17.81
N CYS A 31 0.41 9.73 17.07
CA CYS A 31 1.48 8.84 17.52
C CYS A 31 2.89 9.46 17.37
N GLN A 32 3.01 10.68 16.87
CA GLN A 32 4.30 11.34 16.71
C GLN A 32 4.88 11.82 18.05
N PRO A 33 6.22 11.84 18.20
CA PRO A 33 6.87 12.40 19.38
C PRO A 33 6.46 13.86 19.65
N GLU A 34 6.45 14.24 20.93
CA GLU A 34 6.15 15.63 21.33
C GLU A 34 7.16 16.62 20.73
N GLY A 35 6.67 17.77 20.24
CA GLY A 35 7.49 18.81 19.62
C GLY A 35 6.87 19.35 18.33
N LYS A 36 7.69 19.56 17.29
CA LYS A 36 7.23 19.98 15.95
C LYS A 36 6.60 18.82 15.16
N ALA A 37 5.65 18.11 15.77
CA ALA A 37 5.01 16.96 15.17
C ALA A 37 4.21 17.35 13.89
N PRO A 38 4.29 16.57 12.81
CA PRO A 38 3.46 16.76 11.63
C PRO A 38 1.96 16.61 11.96
N ALA A 39 1.15 17.56 11.52
CA ALA A 39 -0.30 17.44 11.58
C ALA A 39 -0.81 16.40 10.55
N HIS A 40 -2.04 15.90 10.73
CA HIS A 40 -2.64 14.90 9.83
C HIS A 40 -2.63 15.33 8.35
N ASP A 41 -2.81 16.63 8.06
CA ASP A 41 -2.73 17.17 6.71
C ASP A 41 -1.35 17.02 6.05
N ALA A 42 -0.27 16.95 6.85
CA ALA A 42 1.06 16.68 6.32
C ALA A 42 1.12 15.25 5.75
N PHE A 43 0.64 14.27 6.50
CA PHE A 43 0.54 12.88 6.05
C PHE A 43 -0.41 12.72 4.86
N THR A 44 -1.57 13.39 4.87
CA THR A 44 -2.47 13.38 3.72
C THR A 44 -1.78 13.88 2.45
N ARG A 45 -1.04 15.00 2.54
CA ARG A 45 -0.28 15.53 1.40
C ARG A 45 0.88 14.65 0.99
N LEU A 46 1.55 13.99 1.93
CA LEU A 46 2.60 13.00 1.64
C LEU A 46 2.01 11.89 0.78
N LEU A 47 0.94 11.25 1.22
CA LEU A 47 0.29 10.14 0.51
C LEU A 47 -0.27 10.53 -0.85
N GLN A 48 -0.81 11.74 -0.99
CA GLN A 48 -1.33 12.25 -2.27
C GLN A 48 -0.25 12.52 -3.31
N ARG A 49 1.01 12.72 -2.89
CA ARG A 49 2.16 12.96 -3.78
C ARG A 49 2.87 11.68 -4.19
N GLN A 50 2.62 10.58 -3.49
CA GLN A 50 3.26 9.32 -3.81
C GLN A 50 2.88 8.88 -5.22
N SER A 51 3.90 8.44 -5.96
CA SER A 51 3.67 7.80 -7.25
C SER A 51 2.88 6.52 -7.04
N PRO A 52 1.91 6.18 -7.90
CA PRO A 52 1.29 4.86 -7.88
C PRO A 52 2.23 3.77 -8.41
N ASP A 53 3.44 4.11 -8.85
CA ASP A 53 4.44 3.13 -9.26
C ASP A 53 5.02 2.36 -8.07
N THR A 54 5.62 1.24 -8.38
CA THR A 54 6.20 0.27 -7.45
C THR A 54 7.70 0.11 -7.70
N GLU A 55 8.31 1.06 -8.41
CA GLU A 55 9.71 0.95 -8.79
C GLU A 55 10.61 0.94 -7.54
N ALA A 56 10.28 1.76 -6.55
CA ALA A 56 10.98 1.77 -5.27
C ALA A 56 10.97 0.38 -4.59
N LEU A 57 9.84 -0.34 -4.64
CA LEU A 57 9.74 -1.70 -4.11
C LEU A 57 10.67 -2.65 -4.87
N TRP A 58 10.67 -2.58 -6.20
CA TRP A 58 11.55 -3.43 -7.00
C TRP A 58 13.03 -3.13 -6.78
N GLN A 59 13.41 -1.86 -6.62
CA GLN A 59 14.79 -1.47 -6.34
C GLN A 59 15.33 -2.06 -5.04
N GLU A 60 14.47 -2.20 -4.02
CA GLU A 60 14.83 -2.90 -2.76
C GLU A 60 14.80 -4.43 -2.94
N ALA A 61 13.79 -4.96 -3.62
CA ALA A 61 13.58 -6.41 -3.76
C ALA A 61 14.61 -7.10 -4.66
N LYS A 62 15.07 -6.44 -5.72
CA LYS A 62 15.92 -7.06 -6.77
C LYS A 62 17.22 -7.66 -6.24
N GLU A 63 17.78 -7.12 -5.15
CA GLU A 63 19.02 -7.61 -4.53
C GLU A 63 18.78 -8.90 -3.74
N LEU A 64 17.52 -9.20 -3.39
CA LEU A 64 17.10 -10.41 -2.67
C LEU A 64 16.62 -11.53 -3.59
N VAL A 65 16.51 -11.25 -4.90
CA VAL A 65 15.92 -12.16 -5.89
C VAL A 65 17.00 -12.76 -6.79
N ASP A 66 17.11 -14.09 -6.81
CA ASP A 66 17.86 -14.78 -7.87
C ASP A 66 17.00 -14.86 -9.13
N ARG A 67 17.34 -14.05 -10.13
CA ARG A 67 16.61 -13.96 -11.41
C ARG A 67 16.73 -15.21 -12.29
N LYS A 68 17.60 -16.17 -11.94
CA LYS A 68 17.80 -17.43 -12.69
C LYS A 68 17.13 -18.63 -12.01
N GLN A 69 16.63 -18.47 -10.79
CA GLN A 69 16.05 -19.55 -9.99
C GLN A 69 14.78 -19.09 -9.26
N GLY A 70 14.13 -20.01 -8.57
CA GLY A 70 12.88 -19.75 -7.85
C GLY A 70 11.66 -19.66 -8.75
N LEU A 71 10.58 -19.11 -8.19
CA LEU A 71 9.27 -19.01 -8.79
C LEU A 71 8.73 -17.59 -8.62
N LEU A 72 8.00 -17.12 -9.63
CA LEU A 72 7.15 -15.94 -9.53
C LEU A 72 5.71 -16.40 -9.27
N VAL A 73 5.11 -15.87 -8.22
CA VAL A 73 3.73 -16.11 -7.82
C VAL A 73 2.94 -14.83 -8.05
N VAL A 74 1.87 -14.94 -8.83
CA VAL A 74 0.91 -13.87 -9.06
C VAL A 74 -0.40 -14.25 -8.41
N ASP A 75 -0.94 -13.37 -7.59
CA ASP A 75 -2.22 -13.55 -6.91
C ASP A 75 -3.03 -12.25 -6.92
N ASP A 76 -4.35 -12.37 -7.05
CA ASP A 76 -5.27 -11.24 -6.99
C ASP A 76 -6.12 -11.27 -5.72
N THR A 77 -6.18 -10.13 -5.03
CA THR A 77 -6.96 -9.96 -3.80
C THR A 77 -7.97 -8.84 -3.99
N THR A 78 -9.23 -9.11 -3.66
CA THR A 78 -10.26 -8.07 -3.59
C THR A 78 -10.34 -7.49 -2.18
N LEU A 79 -9.96 -6.23 -2.04
CA LEU A 79 -10.14 -5.47 -0.80
C LEU A 79 -11.59 -4.96 -0.74
N ASP A 80 -12.41 -5.59 0.11
CA ASP A 80 -13.81 -5.25 0.29
C ASP A 80 -13.96 -3.77 0.73
N LYS A 81 -14.74 -2.99 -0.03
CA LYS A 81 -15.04 -1.57 0.26
C LYS A 81 -16.55 -1.33 0.25
N LEU A 82 -17.27 -2.14 1.03
CA LEU A 82 -18.74 -2.18 1.09
C LEU A 82 -19.40 -0.81 1.34
N TYR A 83 -18.73 0.09 2.06
CA TYR A 83 -19.26 1.42 2.40
C TYR A 83 -18.71 2.57 1.54
N ALA A 84 -17.81 2.31 0.58
CA ALA A 84 -17.24 3.36 -0.26
C ALA A 84 -18.27 3.83 -1.30
N ARG A 85 -18.72 5.07 -1.19
CA ARG A 85 -19.77 5.62 -2.09
C ARG A 85 -19.21 6.11 -3.42
N LYS A 86 -18.02 6.75 -3.43
CA LYS A 86 -17.29 7.15 -4.64
C LYS A 86 -15.79 7.12 -4.38
N MET A 87 -15.10 6.18 -5.02
CA MET A 87 -13.65 6.14 -5.19
C MET A 87 -13.41 5.60 -6.60
N GLU A 88 -12.59 6.28 -7.39
CA GLU A 88 -12.33 6.00 -8.81
C GLU A 88 -11.91 4.54 -9.08
N LEU A 89 -11.24 3.92 -8.09
CA LEU A 89 -10.72 2.56 -8.17
C LEU A 89 -11.66 1.46 -7.64
N VAL A 90 -12.86 1.82 -7.17
CA VAL A 90 -13.81 0.82 -6.63
C VAL A 90 -14.67 0.27 -7.75
N THR A 91 -14.45 -1.00 -8.10
CA THR A 91 -15.24 -1.74 -9.11
C THR A 91 -15.93 -2.96 -8.52
N TYR A 92 -16.76 -3.62 -9.32
CA TYR A 92 -17.44 -4.85 -8.92
C TYR A 92 -16.56 -6.07 -9.21
N HIS A 93 -16.33 -6.90 -8.19
CA HIS A 93 -15.51 -8.11 -8.28
C HIS A 93 -16.22 -9.28 -7.61
N TRP A 94 -15.97 -10.50 -8.10
CA TRP A 94 -16.40 -11.70 -7.38
C TRP A 94 -15.55 -11.87 -6.13
N SER A 95 -16.17 -11.93 -4.95
CA SER A 95 -15.46 -12.23 -3.70
C SER A 95 -15.68 -13.69 -3.33
N GLY A 96 -14.61 -14.48 -3.34
CA GLY A 96 -14.66 -15.88 -2.86
C GLY A 96 -15.07 -15.99 -1.39
N LYS A 97 -14.70 -15.00 -0.57
CA LYS A 97 -15.08 -14.91 0.85
C LYS A 97 -16.59 -14.72 1.03
N HIS A 98 -17.20 -13.82 0.26
CA HIS A 98 -18.62 -13.52 0.35
C HIS A 98 -19.49 -14.37 -0.57
N ARG A 99 -18.89 -15.14 -1.49
CA ARG A 99 -19.55 -15.93 -2.53
C ARG A 99 -20.56 -15.13 -3.36
N GLN A 100 -20.25 -13.87 -3.60
CA GLN A 100 -21.08 -12.95 -4.37
C GLN A 100 -20.22 -11.84 -4.99
N VAL A 101 -20.82 -11.07 -5.89
CA VAL A 101 -20.21 -9.86 -6.43
C VAL A 101 -20.25 -8.76 -5.36
N VAL A 102 -19.09 -8.19 -5.04
CA VAL A 102 -18.92 -7.11 -4.06
C VAL A 102 -18.26 -5.89 -4.71
N ARG A 103 -18.43 -4.73 -4.07
CA ARG A 103 -17.64 -3.53 -4.39
C ARG A 103 -16.32 -3.58 -3.65
N GLY A 104 -15.22 -3.47 -4.38
CA GLY A 104 -13.89 -3.53 -3.80
C GLY A 104 -12.83 -2.91 -4.69
N ILE A 105 -11.60 -2.95 -4.20
CA ILE A 105 -10.40 -2.61 -4.97
C ILE A 105 -9.68 -3.93 -5.21
N ASN A 106 -9.45 -4.30 -6.47
CA ASN A 106 -8.68 -5.50 -6.79
C ASN A 106 -7.19 -5.13 -6.87
N LEU A 107 -6.39 -5.84 -6.09
CA LEU A 107 -4.94 -5.71 -5.99
C LEU A 107 -4.30 -6.97 -6.55
N GLN A 108 -3.49 -6.84 -7.60
CA GLN A 108 -2.66 -7.91 -8.11
C GLN A 108 -1.28 -7.79 -7.49
N THR A 109 -0.77 -8.86 -6.91
CA THR A 109 0.54 -8.90 -6.26
C THR A 109 1.48 -9.83 -6.99
N LEU A 110 2.76 -9.49 -7.02
CA LEU A 110 3.83 -10.32 -7.57
C LEU A 110 4.84 -10.61 -6.45
N LEU A 111 5.08 -11.89 -6.21
CA LEU A 111 5.98 -12.39 -5.20
C LEU A 111 7.00 -13.33 -5.83
N TRP A 112 8.28 -13.19 -5.48
CA TRP A 112 9.29 -14.20 -5.79
C TRP A 112 9.53 -15.13 -4.59
N THR A 113 9.79 -16.42 -4.86
CA THR A 113 10.14 -17.39 -3.83
C THR A 113 11.09 -18.48 -4.34
N ASP A 114 12.01 -18.92 -3.48
CA ASP A 114 12.81 -20.14 -3.65
C ASP A 114 12.29 -21.32 -2.80
N GLY A 115 11.08 -21.18 -2.23
CA GLY A 115 10.49 -22.12 -1.27
C GLY A 115 10.88 -21.87 0.18
N LYS A 116 11.78 -20.92 0.46
CA LYS A 116 12.15 -20.49 1.82
C LYS A 116 11.83 -19.02 2.07
N ALA A 117 12.21 -18.15 1.13
CA ALA A 117 11.95 -16.72 1.19
C ALA A 117 10.68 -16.36 0.40
N LEU A 118 10.00 -15.30 0.82
CA LEU A 118 8.86 -14.71 0.13
C LEU A 118 9.15 -13.22 -0.04
N ILE A 119 9.52 -12.82 -1.25
CA ILE A 119 9.99 -11.46 -1.55
C ILE A 119 8.95 -10.75 -2.42
N PRO A 120 8.29 -9.68 -1.94
CA PRO A 120 7.37 -8.89 -2.75
C PRO A 120 8.17 -8.11 -3.80
N CYS A 121 7.77 -8.25 -5.06
CA CYS A 121 8.47 -7.61 -6.19
C CYS A 121 7.66 -6.49 -6.83
N ASP A 122 6.33 -6.63 -6.87
CA ASP A 122 5.44 -5.66 -7.51
C ASP A 122 4.01 -5.78 -6.96
N PHE A 123 3.22 -4.73 -7.12
CA PHE A 123 1.77 -4.79 -7.04
C PHE A 123 1.12 -3.81 -8.01
N ARG A 124 -0.10 -4.13 -8.46
CA ARG A 124 -0.91 -3.25 -9.31
C ARG A 124 -2.33 -3.18 -8.77
N VAL A 125 -2.87 -1.98 -8.75
CA VAL A 125 -4.30 -1.80 -8.51
C VAL A 125 -5.02 -1.92 -9.85
N TYR A 126 -5.97 -2.84 -9.94
CA TYR A 126 -6.83 -2.94 -11.11
C TYR A 126 -7.70 -1.70 -11.21
N ALA A 127 -7.60 -0.98 -12.32
CA ALA A 127 -8.46 0.13 -12.66
C ALA A 127 -9.19 -0.23 -13.97
N LYS A 128 -10.53 -0.21 -13.93
CA LYS A 128 -11.34 -0.43 -15.12
C LYS A 128 -11.40 0.87 -15.92
N THR A 129 -10.89 0.84 -17.14
CA THR A 129 -11.01 1.91 -18.14
C THR A 129 -12.44 2.10 -18.61
#